data_AF-A0A6B3N753-F1
#
_entry.id   AF-A0A6B3N753-F1
#
_cell.length_a   1.000
_cell.length_b   1.000
_cell.length_c   1.000
_cell.angle_alpha   90.00
_cell.angle_beta   90.00
_cell.angle_gamma   90.00
#
_symmetry.space_group_name_H-M   'P 1'
#
loop_
_entity.id
_entity.type
_entity.pdbx_description
1 polymer ?
#
loop_
_entity_poly.entity_id
_entity_poly.type
_entity_poly.pdbx_seq_one_letter_code
_entity_poly.pdbx_strand_id
1 'polypeptide(L)'
;MTFAQKNLEAFTNLIKDNPDLLNTQDRQTLQDKISEDIEKISDFILAWCEQRPQINGALEQVRRSLPDHEPIGEKGIGGTVPTPETKAENEKNVIEELSNALRQSTPLETEKPKNPKG
;
A
#
# COMPACT_ATOMS: atom_id res chain seq x y z
N MET A 1 -0.56 -12.89 -8.16
CA MET A 1 -0.76 -11.45 -7.87
C MET A 1 -0.45 -10.65 -9.14
N THR A 2 -1.20 -9.59 -9.46
CA THR A 2 -0.87 -8.72 -10.61
C THR A 2 0.30 -7.80 -10.28
N PHE A 3 0.96 -7.24 -11.31
CA PHE A 3 2.03 -6.27 -11.09
C PHE A 3 1.55 -5.06 -10.27
N ALA A 4 0.34 -4.55 -10.56
CA ALA A 4 -0.25 -3.44 -9.82
C ALA A 4 -0.45 -3.77 -8.33
N GLN A 5 -1.04 -4.93 -8.02
CA GLN A 5 -1.19 -5.41 -6.65
C GLN A 5 0.16 -5.52 -5.93
N LYS A 6 1.15 -6.17 -6.58
CA LYS A 6 2.49 -6.35 -6.01
C LYS A 6 3.20 -5.03 -5.76
N ASN A 7 3.01 -4.06 -6.64
CA ASN A 7 3.58 -2.73 -6.52
C ASN A 7 2.98 -1.95 -5.34
N LEU A 8 1.65 -1.98 -5.19
CA LEU A 8 0.97 -1.34 -4.06
C LEU A 8 1.32 -2.01 -2.72
N GLU A 9 1.37 -3.34 -2.68
CA GLU A 9 1.77 -4.08 -1.48
C GLU A 9 3.22 -3.78 -1.09
N ALA A 10 4.13 -3.75 -2.06
CA ALA A 10 5.52 -3.37 -1.82
C ALA A 10 5.65 -1.94 -1.28
N PHE A 11 4.90 -1.01 -1.87
CA PHE A 11 4.89 0.38 -1.40
C PHE A 11 4.30 0.50 0.00
N THR A 12 3.22 -0.23 0.28
CA THR A 12 2.58 -0.30 1.61
C THR A 12 3.55 -0.81 2.66
N ASN A 13 4.29 -1.89 2.39
CA ASN A 13 5.29 -2.40 3.31
C ASN A 13 6.44 -1.41 3.50
N LEU A 14 6.91 -0.79 2.41
CA LEU A 14 7.98 0.21 2.47
C LEU A 14 7.65 1.36 3.43
N ILE A 15 6.43 1.90 3.38
CA ILE A 15 5.99 3.01 4.25
C ILE A 15 5.67 2.56 5.68
N LYS A 16 5.28 1.28 5.88
CA LYS A 16 5.09 0.69 7.21
C LYS A 16 6.44 0.52 7.92
N ASP A 17 7.45 0.00 7.22
CA ASP A 17 8.81 -0.18 7.75
C ASP A 17 9.57 1.14 7.90
N ASN A 18 9.27 2.14 7.05
CA ASN A 18 9.96 3.43 7.03
C ASN A 18 8.94 4.57 7.12
N PRO A 19 8.34 4.81 8.30
CA PRO A 19 7.34 5.86 8.45
C PRO A 19 7.89 7.24 8.12
N ASP A 20 9.16 7.53 8.39
CA ASP A 20 9.79 8.83 8.06
C ASP A 20 10.10 9.03 6.56
N LEU A 21 9.85 8.03 5.71
CA LEU A 21 10.13 8.11 4.28
C LEU A 21 9.26 9.15 3.56
N LEU A 22 8.06 9.42 4.09
CA LEU A 22 7.10 10.36 3.54
C LEU A 22 6.90 11.55 4.47
N ASN A 23 6.98 12.77 3.93
CA ASN A 23 6.54 13.96 4.65
C ASN A 23 5.00 14.12 4.58
N THR A 24 4.46 15.06 5.34
CA THR A 24 3.01 15.35 5.38
C THR A 24 2.40 15.63 4.01
N GLN A 25 3.11 16.40 3.16
CA GLN A 25 2.62 16.75 1.83
C GLN A 25 2.61 15.55 0.88
N ASP A 26 3.63 14.70 0.94
CA ASP A 26 3.71 13.47 0.16
C ASP A 26 2.54 12.54 0.51
N ARG A 27 2.25 12.37 1.81
CA ARG A 27 1.10 11.57 2.28
C ARG A 27 -0.22 12.11 1.78
N GLN A 28 -0.45 13.41 1.91
CA GLN A 28 -1.68 14.05 1.43
C GLN A 28 -1.83 13.88 -0.08
N THR A 29 -0.74 14.06 -0.84
CA THR A 29 -0.73 13.86 -2.28
C THR A 29 -1.07 12.42 -2.65
N LEU A 30 -0.49 11.44 -1.94
CA LEU A 30 -0.76 10.03 -2.17
C LEU A 30 -2.21 9.67 -1.78
N GLN A 31 -2.70 10.17 -0.63
CA GLN A 31 -4.09 9.94 -0.18
C GLN A 31 -5.13 10.53 -1.12
N ASP A 32 -4.89 11.73 -1.66
CA ASP A 32 -5.78 12.38 -2.64
C ASP A 32 -5.89 11.60 -3.96
N LYS A 33 -4.87 10.80 -4.28
CA LYS A 33 -4.80 10.01 -5.51
C LYS A 33 -5.25 8.56 -5.33
N ILE A 34 -5.57 8.12 -4.11
CA ILE A 34 -6.19 6.81 -3.90
C ILE A 34 -7.55 6.80 -4.60
N SER A 35 -7.70 5.86 -5.53
CA SER A 35 -8.92 5.59 -6.30
C SER A 35 -9.34 4.13 -6.11
N GLU A 36 -10.52 3.73 -6.58
CA GLU A 36 -10.91 2.30 -6.56
C GLU A 36 -10.18 1.46 -7.61
N ASP A 37 -9.40 2.10 -8.49
CA ASP A 37 -8.71 1.51 -9.61
C ASP A 37 -7.23 1.24 -9.28
N ILE A 38 -6.92 -0.04 -9.07
CA ILE A 38 -5.60 -0.48 -8.60
C ILE A 38 -4.49 -0.19 -9.62
N GLU A 39 -4.80 -0.25 -10.91
CA GLU A 39 -3.81 -0.01 -11.97
C GLU A 39 -3.44 1.48 -12.01
N LYS A 40 -4.45 2.36 -11.91
CA LYS A 40 -4.21 3.81 -11.84
C LYS A 40 -3.39 4.23 -10.62
N ILE A 41 -3.69 3.66 -9.45
CA ILE A 41 -2.89 3.97 -8.25
C ILE A 41 -1.45 3.46 -8.44
N SER A 42 -1.28 2.24 -8.96
CA SER A 42 0.05 1.67 -9.17
C SER A 42 0.88 2.50 -10.14
N ASP A 43 0.29 2.89 -11.26
CA ASP A 43 0.97 3.73 -12.27
C ASP A 43 1.36 5.09 -11.67
N PHE A 44 0.45 5.72 -10.94
CA PHE A 44 0.73 6.97 -10.23
C PHE A 44 1.88 6.84 -9.23
N ILE A 45 1.90 5.78 -8.41
CA ILE A 45 2.98 5.55 -7.44
C ILE A 45 4.32 5.34 -8.14
N LEU A 46 4.34 4.60 -9.26
CA LEU A 46 5.57 4.42 -10.03
C LEU A 46 6.09 5.75 -10.56
N ALA A 47 5.25 6.51 -11.25
CA ALA A 47 5.63 7.82 -11.78
C ALA A 47 6.08 8.78 -10.67
N TRP A 48 5.44 8.71 -9.50
CA TRP A 48 5.79 9.52 -8.33
C TRP A 48 7.14 9.09 -7.69
N CYS A 49 7.42 7.78 -7.67
CA CYS A 49 8.69 7.21 -7.21
C CYS A 49 9.83 7.48 -8.18
N GLU A 50 9.59 7.52 -9.49
CA GLU A 50 10.63 7.85 -10.48
C GLU A 50 11.27 9.22 -10.25
N GLN A 51 10.50 10.18 -9.72
CA GLN A 51 11.02 11.50 -9.33
C GLN A 51 11.81 11.47 -8.00
N ARG A 52 11.85 10.31 -7.31
CA ARG A 52 12.44 10.10 -5.98
C ARG A 52 13.29 8.82 -5.98
N PRO A 53 14.49 8.84 -6.56
CA PRO A 53 15.31 7.64 -6.79
C PRO A 53 15.58 6.82 -5.52
N GLN A 54 15.70 7.47 -4.36
CA GLN A 54 15.85 6.80 -3.07
C GLN A 54 14.65 5.93 -2.69
N ILE A 55 13.43 6.41 -2.95
CA ILE A 55 12.18 5.68 -2.68
C ILE A 55 12.00 4.61 -3.74
N ASN A 56 12.29 4.93 -5.00
CA ASN A 56 12.19 3.97 -6.09
C ASN A 56 13.08 2.75 -5.87
N GLY A 57 14.36 2.95 -5.49
CA GLY A 57 15.27 1.86 -5.20
C GLY A 57 14.81 0.98 -4.04
N ALA A 58 14.31 1.60 -2.97
CA ALA A 58 13.76 0.86 -1.83
C ALA A 58 12.49 0.09 -2.20
N LEU A 59 11.59 0.69 -2.99
CA LEU A 59 10.38 0.05 -3.50
C LEU A 59 10.72 -1.17 -4.36
N GLU A 60 11.68 -1.04 -5.28
CA GLU A 60 12.12 -2.16 -6.11
C GLU A 60 12.68 -3.31 -5.28
N GLN A 61 13.45 -3.01 -4.23
CA GLN A 61 14.01 -4.00 -3.32
C GLN A 61 12.92 -4.74 -2.55
N VAL A 62 11.93 -4.02 -1.99
CA VAL A 62 10.79 -4.63 -1.30
C VAL A 62 9.97 -5.47 -2.27
N ARG A 63 9.69 -4.95 -3.48
CA ARG A 63 8.91 -5.66 -4.51
C ARG A 63 9.58 -6.95 -4.98
N ARG A 64 10.92 -7.00 -5.08
CA ARG A 64 11.67 -8.23 -5.38
C ARG A 64 11.63 -9.25 -4.25
N SER A 65 11.45 -8.77 -3.02
CA SER A 65 11.37 -9.63 -1.82
C SER A 65 9.97 -10.21 -1.62
N LEU A 66 8.95 -9.61 -2.24
CA LEU A 66 7.59 -10.14 -2.20
C LEU A 66 7.47 -11.42 -3.06
N PRO A 67 6.85 -12.48 -2.52
CA PRO A 67 6.59 -13.69 -3.27
C PRO A 67 5.70 -13.38 -4.49
N ASP A 68 6.00 -14.00 -5.64
CA ASP A 68 5.10 -13.99 -6.80
C ASP A 68 3.88 -14.90 -6.61
N HIS A 69 3.87 -15.66 -5.51
CA HIS A 69 2.86 -16.66 -5.23
C HIS A 69 1.50 -16.01 -5.01
N GLU A 70 0.49 -16.54 -5.70
CA GLU A 70 -0.92 -16.35 -5.37
C GLU A 70 -1.13 -16.61 -3.87
N PRO A 71 -2.11 -15.95 -3.22
CA PRO A 71 -2.44 -16.30 -1.84
C PRO A 71 -2.57 -17.82 -1.80
N ILE A 72 -1.85 -18.43 -0.85
CA ILE A 72 -1.99 -19.85 -0.55
C ILE A 72 -3.39 -19.96 0.01
N GLY A 73 -4.37 -20.06 -0.89
CA GLY A 73 -5.69 -20.53 -0.59
C GLY A 73 -5.46 -21.86 0.09
N GLU A 74 -5.84 -21.90 1.37
CA GLU A 74 -5.95 -23.09 2.17
C GLU A 74 -6.34 -24.25 1.26
N LYS A 75 -5.43 -25.22 1.11
CA LYS A 75 -5.52 -26.31 0.14
C LYS A 75 -6.64 -27.28 0.57
N GLY A 76 -7.88 -26.83 0.44
CA GLY A 76 -9.05 -27.68 0.32
C GLY A 76 -9.00 -28.36 -1.04
N ILE A 77 -9.35 -29.64 -1.05
CA ILE A 77 -9.26 -30.53 -2.21
C ILE A 77 -10.32 -30.09 -3.24
N GLY A 78 -9.98 -29.16 -4.12
CA GLY A 78 -10.88 -28.66 -5.16
C GLY A 78 -10.35 -27.36 -5.76
N GLY A 79 -9.54 -27.48 -6.82
CA GLY A 79 -8.95 -26.32 -7.49
C GLY A 79 -10.00 -25.41 -8.10
N THR A 80 -10.37 -24.35 -7.37
CA THR A 80 -11.10 -23.22 -7.92
C THR A 80 -10.08 -22.18 -8.36
N VAL A 81 -9.98 -21.98 -9.67
CA VAL A 81 -9.43 -20.75 -10.23
C VAL A 81 -10.05 -19.54 -9.52
N PRO A 82 -9.28 -18.48 -9.21
CA PRO A 82 -9.82 -17.31 -8.53
C PRO A 82 -11.00 -16.76 -9.31
N THR A 83 -12.17 -16.70 -8.67
CA THR A 83 -13.34 -16.08 -9.26
C THR A 83 -13.14 -14.56 -9.35
N PRO A 84 -13.81 -13.87 -10.28
CA PRO A 84 -13.75 -12.41 -10.36
C PRO A 84 -14.14 -11.71 -9.04
N GLU A 85 -15.00 -12.32 -8.22
CA GLU A 85 -15.34 -11.82 -6.87
C GLU A 85 -14.15 -11.87 -5.91
N THR A 86 -13.43 -12.99 -5.84
CA THR A 86 -12.21 -13.10 -5.00
C THR A 86 -11.11 -12.13 -5.46
N LYS A 87 -11.03 -11.88 -6.78
CA LYS A 87 -10.08 -10.89 -7.33
C LYS A 87 -10.44 -9.47 -6.86
N ALA A 88 -11.69 -9.07 -7.01
CA ALA A 88 -12.15 -7.73 -6.63
C ALA A 88 -12.03 -7.48 -5.12
N GLU A 89 -12.29 -8.49 -4.29
CA GLU A 89 -12.11 -8.41 -2.84
C GLU A 89 -10.62 -8.21 -2.47
N ASN A 90 -9.72 -8.96 -3.11
CA ASN A 90 -8.29 -8.80 -2.90
C ASN A 90 -7.79 -7.42 -3.33
N GLU A 91 -8.27 -6.89 -4.46
CA GLU A 91 -7.93 -5.54 -4.93
C GLU A 91 -8.37 -4.46 -3.95
N LYS A 92 -9.60 -4.56 -3.42
CA LYS A 92 -10.10 -3.64 -2.38
C LYS A 92 -9.26 -3.71 -1.11
N ASN A 93 -8.89 -4.91 -0.67
CA ASN A 93 -8.07 -5.08 0.53
C ASN A 93 -6.70 -4.41 0.40
N VAL A 94 -6.04 -4.53 -0.76
CA VAL A 94 -4.74 -3.88 -1.02
C VAL A 94 -4.85 -2.36 -1.01
N ILE A 95 -5.92 -1.81 -1.60
CA ILE A 95 -6.16 -0.36 -1.61
C ILE A 95 -6.45 0.17 -0.20
N GLU A 96 -7.23 -0.57 0.59
CA GLU A 96 -7.53 -0.22 1.98
C GLU A 96 -6.27 -0.25 2.86
N GLU A 97 -5.46 -1.31 2.74
CA GLU A 97 -4.17 -1.45 3.42
C GLU A 97 -3.21 -0.29 3.12
N LEU A 98 -3.11 0.11 1.84
CA LEU A 98 -2.32 1.28 1.43
C LEU A 98 -2.81 2.57 2.10
N SER A 99 -4.13 2.81 2.06
CA SER A 99 -4.76 3.98 2.68
C SER A 99 -4.49 4.05 4.19
N ASN A 100 -4.65 2.90 4.86
CA ASN A 100 -4.38 2.77 6.28
C ASN A 100 -2.91 3.02 6.59
N ALA A 101 -2.00 2.44 5.82
CA ALA A 101 -0.56 2.63 6.01
C ALA A 101 -0.15 4.10 5.83
N LEU A 102 -0.68 4.82 4.85
CA LEU A 102 -0.43 6.26 4.67
C LEU A 102 -0.92 7.09 5.87
N ARG A 103 -2.07 6.73 6.45
CA ARG A 103 -2.60 7.39 7.66
C ARG A 103 -1.74 7.11 8.89
N GLN A 104 -1.34 5.85 9.09
CA GLN A 104 -0.59 5.42 10.27
C GLN A 104 0.88 5.84 10.25
N SER A 105 1.47 5.99 9.07
CA SER A 105 2.86 6.44 8.98
C SER A 105 3.01 7.93 9.30
N THR A 106 1.91 8.69 9.43
CA THR A 106 1.98 10.09 9.85
C THR A 106 2.53 10.10 11.27
N PRO A 107 3.63 10.82 11.56
CA PRO A 107 3.98 11.05 12.96
C PRO A 107 2.75 11.64 13.61
N LEU A 108 2.31 11.09 14.75
CA LEU A 108 1.21 11.67 15.51
C LEU A 108 1.56 13.16 15.69
N GLU A 109 0.98 14.02 14.87
CA GLU A 109 0.71 15.39 15.27
C GLU A 109 -0.28 15.23 16.41
N THR A 110 0.31 15.02 17.59
CA THR A 110 -0.25 15.19 18.92
C THR A 110 -1.76 15.15 18.90
N GLU A 111 -2.34 14.03 19.31
CA GLU A 111 -3.55 14.11 20.10
C GLU A 111 -3.28 15.22 21.13
N LYS A 112 -3.87 16.41 20.89
CA LYS A 112 -3.86 17.49 21.85
C LYS A 112 -4.20 16.84 23.19
N PRO A 113 -3.36 16.95 24.23
CA PRO A 113 -3.76 16.47 25.54
C PRO A 113 -5.08 17.17 25.85
N LYS A 114 -6.16 16.39 25.93
CA LYS A 114 -7.45 16.87 26.38
C LYS A 114 -7.19 17.43 27.78
N ASN A 115 -7.22 18.75 27.85
CA ASN A 115 -6.95 19.59 29.01
C ASN A 115 -7.41 18.90 30.31
N PRO A 116 -6.58 18.79 31.37
CA PRO A 116 -7.08 18.41 32.68
C PRO A 116 -7.86 19.60 33.22
N LYS A 117 -9.18 19.47 33.38
CA LYS A 117 -9.95 20.46 34.12
C LYS A 117 -11.07 19.78 34.89
N GLY A 118 -10.90 19.76 36.21
CA GLY A 118 -11.87 19.26 37.19
C GLY A 118 -11.16 18.68 38.39
#